data_AF-A0A414DVC8-F1
#
_entry.id   AF-A0A414DVC8-F1
#
_cell.length_a   1.000
_cell.length_b   1.000
_cell.length_c   1.000
_cell.angle_alpha   90.00
_cell.angle_beta   90.00
_cell.angle_gamma   90.00
#
_symmetry.space_group_name_H-M   'P 1'
#
loop_
_entity.id
_entity.type
_entity.pdbx_description
1 polymer ?
#
loop_
_entity_poly.entity_id
_entity_poly.type
_entity_poly.pdbx_seq_one_letter_code
_entity_poly.pdbx_strand_id
1 'polypeptide(L)'
;MNKNINLKYSVKGFSDAKATEYLEELRNRIVVNDYTRPLIFIKYGKLNVLNGLKSIISEICDCLIIGNAQAAITLTNHLFENSLKQTLITWDSQGRRFNDSERIDETFKQEVEDYDNRDIEPNIKKCKSKGLITKDEAERLIKLKNIYRNTFSHASYSKLFKESSTVIYSGSLNEPTKIKEEIVDVSKVPFLYLLAQEQFAKKNALIYFLEVYEFIDKMDKKLLDLYPEVKELVLQRENQL
;
A
#
# COMPACT_ATOMS: atom_id res chain seq x y z
N MET A 1 -7.70 -30.28 -3.60
CA MET A 1 -6.74 -30.17 -4.72
C MET A 1 -5.32 -30.32 -4.17
N ASN A 2 -4.77 -31.53 -4.18
CA ASN A 2 -3.35 -31.78 -3.92
C ASN A 2 -2.77 -32.47 -5.16
N LYS A 3 -2.52 -31.69 -6.21
CA LYS A 3 -1.63 -32.11 -7.28
C LYS A 3 -0.22 -31.81 -6.78
N ASN A 4 0.62 -32.83 -6.67
CA ASN A 4 2.05 -32.66 -6.41
C ASN A 4 2.61 -31.70 -7.48
N ILE A 5 2.89 -30.48 -7.05
CA ILE A 5 3.60 -29.49 -7.88
C ILE A 5 5.03 -30.05 -8.00
N ASN A 6 5.35 -30.65 -9.14
CA ASN A 6 6.72 -31.02 -9.47
C ASN A 6 7.52 -29.73 -9.66
N LEU A 7 8.12 -29.23 -8.57
CA LEU A 7 9.06 -28.13 -8.62
C LEU A 7 10.30 -28.59 -9.37
N LYS A 8 10.68 -27.85 -10.42
CA LYS A 8 11.89 -28.11 -11.25
C LYS A 8 13.19 -28.08 -10.45
N TYR A 9 13.15 -27.58 -9.21
CA TYR A 9 14.31 -27.35 -8.35
C TYR A 9 14.23 -28.23 -7.10
N SER A 10 15.26 -29.05 -6.88
CA SER A 10 15.43 -29.85 -5.65
C SER A 10 16.15 -29.03 -4.60
N VAL A 11 15.56 -28.91 -3.41
CA VAL A 11 16.16 -28.22 -2.24
C VAL A 11 17.48 -28.87 -1.81
N LYS A 12 17.73 -30.13 -2.17
CA LYS A 12 18.94 -30.89 -1.81
C LYS A 12 20.25 -30.33 -2.39
N GLY A 13 20.19 -29.32 -3.28
CA GLY A 13 21.36 -28.66 -3.87
C GLY A 13 21.68 -27.27 -3.29
N PHE A 14 20.92 -26.77 -2.32
CA PHE A 14 21.14 -25.45 -1.74
C PHE A 14 21.92 -25.58 -0.42
N SER A 15 23.17 -25.14 -0.41
CA SER A 15 24.05 -25.24 0.77
C SER A 15 23.64 -24.25 1.87
N ASP A 16 23.76 -24.66 3.13
CA ASP A 16 23.54 -23.78 4.29
C ASP A 16 24.33 -22.47 4.20
N ALA A 17 25.56 -22.51 3.68
CA ALA A 17 26.39 -21.32 3.47
C ALA A 17 25.71 -20.26 2.59
N LYS A 18 25.04 -20.66 1.50
CA LYS A 18 24.29 -19.75 0.61
C LYS A 18 23.04 -19.22 1.28
N ALA A 19 22.40 -20.01 2.15
CA ALA A 19 21.26 -19.55 2.91
C ALA A 19 21.69 -18.48 3.94
N THR A 20 22.80 -18.70 4.63
CA THR A 20 23.39 -17.72 5.55
C THR A 20 23.80 -16.44 4.84
N GLU A 21 24.46 -16.54 3.69
CA GLU A 21 24.83 -15.39 2.86
C GLU A 21 23.61 -14.52 2.51
N TYR A 22 22.53 -15.15 2.01
CA TYR A 22 21.28 -14.46 1.70
C TYR A 22 20.64 -13.78 2.92
N LEU A 23 20.64 -14.44 4.09
CA LEU A 23 20.08 -13.86 5.32
C LEU A 23 20.89 -12.66 5.80
N GLU A 24 22.22 -12.71 5.71
CA GLU A 24 23.08 -11.56 6.01
C GLU A 24 22.87 -10.42 5.00
N GLU A 25 22.72 -10.72 3.71
CA GLU A 25 22.35 -9.71 2.71
C GLU A 25 21.02 -9.02 3.05
N LEU A 26 20.00 -9.78 3.47
CA LEU A 26 18.71 -9.23 3.88
C LEU A 26 18.87 -8.33 5.11
N ARG A 27 19.61 -8.80 6.12
CA ARG A 27 19.90 -8.05 7.34
C ARG A 27 20.62 -6.74 7.03
N ASN A 28 21.59 -6.77 6.11
CA ASN A 28 22.39 -5.62 5.72
C ASN A 28 21.58 -4.53 4.97
N ARG A 29 20.39 -4.86 4.44
CA ARG A 29 19.47 -3.85 3.88
C ARG A 29 18.80 -2.99 4.95
N ILE A 30 18.73 -3.47 6.18
CA ILE A 30 18.02 -2.81 7.29
C ILE A 30 18.99 -1.83 7.95
N VAL A 31 18.77 -0.53 7.72
CA VAL A 31 19.61 0.54 8.30
C VAL A 31 18.75 1.51 9.09
N VAL A 32 19.12 1.78 10.34
CA VAL A 32 18.46 2.81 11.14
C VAL A 32 18.85 4.20 10.62
N ASN A 33 17.90 4.89 10.02
CA ASN A 33 18.04 6.24 9.48
C ASN A 33 16.75 7.05 9.66
N ASP A 34 16.72 8.26 9.10
CA ASP A 34 15.58 9.18 9.21
C ASP A 34 14.33 8.70 8.45
N TYR A 35 14.45 7.71 7.58
CA TYR A 35 13.31 7.06 6.92
C TYR A 35 12.75 5.90 7.74
N THR A 36 13.60 5.09 8.38
CA THR A 36 13.14 3.92 9.16
C THR A 36 12.52 4.32 10.50
N ARG A 37 12.98 5.40 11.13
CA ARG A 37 12.42 5.85 12.44
C ARG A 37 10.92 6.18 12.35
N PRO A 38 10.45 6.99 11.39
CA PRO A 38 9.01 7.22 11.20
C PRO A 38 8.22 5.93 10.94
N LEU A 39 8.76 5.00 10.15
CA LEU A 39 8.09 3.73 9.88
C LEU A 39 7.93 2.87 11.13
N ILE A 40 8.94 2.83 11.98
CA ILE A 40 8.88 2.17 13.29
C ILE A 40 7.83 2.85 14.18
N PHE A 41 7.82 4.18 14.23
CA PHE A 41 6.82 4.93 14.98
C PHE A 41 5.39 4.60 14.50
N ILE A 42 5.15 4.66 13.18
CA ILE A 42 3.86 4.32 12.56
C ILE A 42 3.46 2.88 12.86
N LYS A 43 4.40 1.92 12.75
CA LYS A 43 4.16 0.49 13.02
C LYS A 43 3.66 0.24 14.43
N TYR A 44 4.28 0.89 15.42
CA TYR A 44 3.90 0.73 16.83
C TYR A 44 2.74 1.63 17.26
N GLY A 45 2.48 2.71 16.50
CA GLY A 45 1.35 3.61 16.66
C GLY A 45 0.02 2.88 16.76
N LYS A 46 -0.94 3.50 17.44
CA LYS A 46 -2.30 2.98 17.58
C LYS A 46 -3.24 3.91 16.84
N LEU A 47 -4.15 3.31 16.09
CA LEU A 47 -5.37 3.98 15.65
C LEU A 47 -6.44 3.71 16.70
N ASN A 48 -7.41 4.60 16.82
CA ASN A 48 -8.45 4.50 17.84
C ASN A 48 -9.66 3.73 17.30
N VAL A 49 -10.24 4.22 16.21
CA VAL A 49 -11.45 3.64 15.60
C VAL A 49 -11.06 2.65 14.50
N LEU A 50 -10.08 3.01 13.66
CA LEU A 50 -9.63 2.20 12.52
C LEU A 50 -8.51 1.22 12.90
N ASN A 51 -8.42 0.79 14.16
CA ASN A 51 -7.34 -0.06 14.67
C ASN A 51 -7.24 -1.42 13.96
N GLY A 52 -8.31 -1.90 13.32
CA GLY A 52 -8.28 -3.10 12.47
C GLY A 52 -7.28 -2.99 11.30
N LEU A 53 -6.96 -1.77 10.85
CA LEU A 53 -5.97 -1.54 9.78
C LEU A 53 -4.51 -1.69 10.26
N LYS A 54 -4.27 -1.84 11.57
CA LYS A 54 -2.90 -1.86 12.12
C LYS A 54 -2.05 -3.02 11.60
N SER A 55 -2.65 -4.20 11.38
CA SER A 55 -1.90 -5.36 10.89
C SER A 55 -1.25 -5.06 9.54
N ILE A 56 -2.03 -4.57 8.58
CA ILE A 56 -1.54 -4.25 7.24
C ILE A 56 -0.60 -3.04 7.24
N ILE A 57 -0.84 -2.02 8.08
CA ILE A 57 0.09 -0.89 8.26
C ILE A 57 1.45 -1.41 8.74
N SER A 58 1.45 -2.32 9.72
CA SER A 58 2.66 -2.93 10.26
C SER A 58 3.42 -3.73 9.19
N GLU A 59 2.72 -4.51 8.38
CA GLU A 59 3.33 -5.28 7.27
C GLU A 59 3.90 -4.37 6.17
N ILE A 60 3.23 -3.26 5.84
CA ILE A 60 3.76 -2.27 4.90
C ILE A 60 5.05 -1.64 5.44
N CYS A 61 5.07 -1.25 6.71
CA CYS A 61 6.28 -0.74 7.35
C CYS A 61 7.44 -1.74 7.26
N ASP A 62 7.20 -3.02 7.54
CA ASP A 62 8.23 -4.06 7.40
C ASP A 62 8.74 -4.17 5.97
N CYS A 63 7.83 -4.20 4.98
CA CYS A 63 8.19 -4.22 3.57
C CYS A 63 9.06 -3.03 3.18
N LEU A 64 8.74 -1.82 3.65
CA LEU A 64 9.52 -0.62 3.38
C LEU A 64 10.89 -0.67 4.06
N ILE A 65 10.96 -1.13 5.31
CA ILE A 65 12.21 -1.25 6.09
C ILE A 65 13.19 -2.24 5.44
N ILE A 66 12.71 -3.37 4.93
CA ILE A 66 13.56 -4.38 4.27
C ILE A 66 13.83 -4.09 2.78
N GLY A 67 13.25 -3.01 2.24
CA GLY A 67 13.42 -2.59 0.84
C GLY A 67 12.54 -3.31 -0.19
N ASN A 68 11.51 -4.04 0.25
CA ASN A 68 10.53 -4.71 -0.61
C ASN A 68 9.46 -3.73 -1.14
N ALA A 69 9.89 -2.75 -1.93
CA ALA A 69 9.07 -1.62 -2.35
C ALA A 69 7.84 -2.00 -3.20
N GLN A 70 7.94 -3.01 -4.07
CA GLN A 70 6.79 -3.47 -4.86
C GLN A 70 5.71 -4.11 -3.97
N ALA A 71 6.12 -4.91 -2.98
CA ALA A 71 5.20 -5.49 -2.00
C ALA A 71 4.54 -4.39 -1.16
N ALA A 72 5.33 -3.39 -0.73
CA ALA A 72 4.80 -2.23 -0.01
C ALA A 72 3.74 -1.47 -0.83
N ILE A 73 3.94 -1.23 -2.13
CA ILE A 73 2.92 -0.61 -3.00
C ILE A 73 1.64 -1.45 -3.06
N THR A 74 1.78 -2.76 -3.28
CA THR A 74 0.63 -3.67 -3.37
C THR A 74 -0.18 -3.68 -2.08
N LEU A 75 0.48 -3.79 -0.92
CA LEU A 75 -0.18 -3.72 0.38
C LEU A 75 -0.76 -2.32 0.65
N THR A 76 -0.09 -1.25 0.23
CA THR A 76 -0.62 0.12 0.34
C THR A 76 -1.87 0.32 -0.51
N ASN A 77 -1.95 -0.28 -1.70
CA ASN A 77 -3.18 -0.27 -2.50
C ASN A 77 -4.34 -0.94 -1.76
N HIS A 78 -4.06 -2.08 -1.10
CA HIS A 78 -5.06 -2.81 -0.32
C HIS A 78 -5.49 -2.02 0.93
N LEU A 79 -4.53 -1.40 1.64
CA LEU A 79 -4.78 -0.51 2.77
C LEU A 79 -5.63 0.70 2.34
N PHE A 80 -5.29 1.31 1.21
CA PHE A 80 -6.01 2.48 0.69
C PHE A 80 -7.49 2.15 0.42
N GLU A 81 -7.77 1.03 -0.24
CA GLU A 81 -9.15 0.63 -0.51
C GLU A 81 -9.91 0.27 0.77
N ASN A 82 -9.30 -0.48 1.68
CA ASN A 82 -9.91 -0.84 2.97
C ASN A 82 -10.18 0.38 3.84
N SER A 83 -9.25 1.33 3.91
CA SER A 83 -9.41 2.52 4.76
C SER A 83 -10.63 3.35 4.38
N LEU A 84 -10.91 3.52 3.08
CA LEU A 84 -12.09 4.22 2.58
C LEU A 84 -13.38 3.46 2.94
N LYS A 85 -13.39 2.14 2.72
CA LYS A 85 -14.55 1.29 3.03
C LYS A 85 -14.87 1.32 4.52
N GLN A 86 -13.88 1.05 5.38
CA GLN A 86 -14.03 1.05 6.83
C GLN A 86 -14.48 2.42 7.33
N THR A 87 -13.89 3.51 6.83
CA THR A 87 -14.30 4.87 7.20
C THR A 87 -15.78 5.13 6.89
N LEU A 88 -16.25 4.76 5.69
CA LEU A 88 -17.64 4.98 5.28
C LEU A 88 -18.62 4.08 6.04
N ILE A 89 -18.26 2.82 6.27
CA ILE A 89 -19.07 1.87 7.05
C ILE A 89 -19.23 2.39 8.48
N THR A 90 -18.14 2.77 9.14
CA THR A 90 -18.18 3.30 10.51
C THR A 90 -18.93 4.63 10.59
N TRP A 91 -18.75 5.51 9.60
CA TRP A 91 -19.46 6.78 9.59
C TRP A 91 -20.97 6.58 9.41
N ASP A 92 -21.39 5.74 8.46
CA ASP A 92 -22.82 5.55 8.18
C ASP A 92 -23.53 4.71 9.23
N SER A 93 -22.79 3.87 9.96
CA SER A 93 -23.33 3.20 11.14
C SER A 93 -23.52 4.15 12.33
N GLN A 94 -23.06 5.42 12.24
CA GLN A 94 -23.23 6.45 13.27
C GLN A 94 -22.73 6.00 14.66
N GLY A 95 -21.60 5.27 14.69
CA GLY A 95 -21.01 4.80 15.94
C GLY A 95 -21.74 3.61 16.58
N ARG A 96 -22.64 2.94 15.85
CA ARG A 96 -23.36 1.73 16.32
C ARG A 96 -22.37 0.73 16.90
N ARG A 97 -22.63 0.32 18.16
CA ARG A 97 -21.86 -0.70 18.88
C ARG A 97 -22.58 -2.04 18.76
N PHE A 98 -21.86 -3.13 19.00
CA PHE A 98 -22.46 -4.45 19.09
C PHE A 98 -23.48 -4.48 20.23
N ASN A 99 -24.63 -5.11 19.95
CA ASN A 99 -25.65 -5.41 20.94
C ASN A 99 -25.63 -6.91 21.20
N ASP A 100 -25.53 -7.32 22.47
CA ASP A 100 -25.46 -8.73 22.88
C ASP A 100 -26.69 -9.54 22.44
N SER A 101 -27.82 -8.87 22.15
CA SER A 101 -29.05 -9.52 21.68
C SER A 101 -29.15 -9.67 20.15
N GLU A 102 -28.27 -9.05 19.38
CA GLU A 102 -28.28 -9.09 17.92
C GLU A 102 -27.15 -9.95 17.36
N ARG A 103 -27.38 -10.54 16.20
CA ARG A 103 -26.32 -11.22 15.46
C ARG A 103 -25.31 -10.20 14.97
N ILE A 104 -24.04 -10.41 15.33
CA ILE A 104 -22.90 -9.55 14.95
C ILE A 104 -22.82 -9.32 13.43
N ASP A 105 -23.18 -10.32 12.62
CA ASP A 105 -23.13 -10.24 11.15
C ASP A 105 -24.28 -9.42 10.54
N GLU A 106 -25.31 -9.08 11.31
CA GLU A 106 -26.42 -8.24 10.86
C GLU A 106 -26.20 -6.75 11.24
N THR A 107 -25.34 -6.46 12.23
CA THR A 107 -25.14 -5.13 12.82
C THR A 107 -24.74 -4.05 11.81
N PHE A 108 -23.93 -4.39 10.80
CA PHE A 108 -23.42 -3.46 9.78
C PHE A 108 -23.78 -3.87 8.35
N LYS A 109 -24.74 -4.78 8.19
CA LYS A 109 -25.02 -5.44 6.91
C LYS A 109 -25.30 -4.43 5.79
N GLN A 110 -26.15 -3.45 6.06
CA GLN A 110 -26.52 -2.44 5.07
C GLN A 110 -25.31 -1.61 4.63
N GLU A 111 -24.51 -1.14 5.59
CA GLU A 111 -23.35 -0.31 5.32
C GLU A 111 -22.26 -1.10 4.57
N VAL A 112 -22.08 -2.39 4.91
CA VAL A 112 -21.16 -3.30 4.19
C VAL A 112 -21.61 -3.48 2.75
N GLU A 113 -22.89 -3.82 2.52
CA GLU A 113 -23.45 -3.97 1.18
C GLU A 113 -23.33 -2.68 0.34
N ASP A 114 -23.44 -1.53 1.00
CA ASP A 114 -23.31 -0.23 0.35
C ASP A 114 -21.89 0.09 -0.12
N TYR A 115 -20.83 -0.44 0.50
CA TYR A 115 -19.46 0.02 0.24
C TYR A 115 -18.46 -1.05 -0.19
N ASP A 116 -18.67 -2.32 0.15
CA ASP A 116 -17.65 -3.37 -0.04
C ASP A 116 -17.38 -3.70 -1.51
N ASN A 117 -18.43 -3.84 -2.32
CA ASN A 117 -18.31 -4.17 -3.74
C ASN A 117 -18.10 -2.95 -4.66
N ARG A 118 -17.91 -1.75 -4.10
CA ARG A 118 -17.71 -0.54 -4.91
C ARG A 118 -16.24 -0.34 -5.25
N ASP A 119 -16.01 0.13 -6.48
CA ASP A 119 -14.72 0.69 -6.86
C ASP A 119 -14.30 1.82 -5.91
N ILE A 120 -12.99 2.01 -5.76
CA ILE A 120 -12.40 2.99 -4.85
C ILE A 120 -12.82 4.44 -5.12
N GLU A 121 -13.07 4.81 -6.39
CA GLU A 121 -13.42 6.19 -6.75
C GLU A 121 -14.83 6.62 -6.28
N PRO A 122 -15.89 5.82 -6.45
CA PRO A 122 -17.16 6.03 -5.76
C PRO A 122 -17.02 6.29 -4.26
N ASN A 123 -16.17 5.53 -3.57
CA ASN A 123 -15.97 5.69 -2.13
C ASN A 123 -15.25 7.02 -1.80
N ILE A 124 -14.24 7.42 -2.57
CA ILE A 124 -13.61 8.76 -2.43
C ILE A 124 -14.66 9.87 -2.61
N LYS A 125 -15.50 9.78 -3.66
CA LYS A 125 -16.56 10.76 -3.90
C LYS A 125 -17.57 10.80 -2.76
N LYS A 126 -17.89 9.64 -2.17
CA LYS A 126 -18.79 9.55 -1.02
C LYS A 126 -18.18 10.21 0.22
N CYS A 127 -16.90 9.95 0.53
CA CYS A 127 -16.20 10.61 1.62
C CYS A 127 -16.27 12.13 1.48
N LYS A 128 -16.03 12.65 0.26
CA LYS A 128 -16.18 14.09 -0.02
C LYS A 128 -17.60 14.58 0.20
N SER A 129 -18.60 13.87 -0.32
CA SER A 129 -20.03 14.26 -0.19
C SER A 129 -20.51 14.31 1.25
N LYS A 130 -19.92 13.48 2.12
CA LYS A 130 -20.20 13.44 3.55
C LYS A 130 -19.38 14.46 4.35
N GLY A 131 -18.57 15.28 3.68
CA GLY A 131 -17.68 16.25 4.31
C GLY A 131 -16.55 15.61 5.11
N LEU A 132 -16.26 14.31 4.92
CA LEU A 132 -15.16 13.61 5.61
C LEU A 132 -13.80 14.16 5.14
N ILE A 133 -13.68 14.38 3.84
CA ILE A 133 -12.51 14.96 3.17
C ILE A 133 -12.89 16.22 2.37
N THR A 134 -11.90 17.06 2.10
CA THR A 134 -12.06 18.25 1.26
C THR A 134 -12.07 17.90 -0.24
N LYS A 135 -12.35 18.90 -1.08
CA LYS A 135 -12.23 18.75 -2.54
C LYS A 135 -10.80 18.42 -2.96
N ASP A 136 -9.82 19.14 -2.41
CA ASP A 136 -8.40 18.98 -2.78
C ASP A 136 -7.87 17.63 -2.32
N GLU A 137 -8.30 17.16 -1.15
CA GLU A 137 -7.99 15.81 -0.67
C GLU A 137 -8.58 14.74 -1.59
N ALA A 138 -9.83 14.88 -2.01
CA ALA A 138 -10.43 13.95 -2.96
C ALA A 138 -9.67 13.90 -4.30
N GLU A 139 -9.24 15.05 -4.82
CA GLU A 139 -8.42 15.14 -6.04
C GLU A 139 -7.05 14.46 -5.84
N ARG A 140 -6.42 14.66 -4.67
CA ARG A 140 -5.17 13.99 -4.30
C ARG A 140 -5.34 12.47 -4.26
N LEU A 141 -6.38 11.97 -3.60
CA LEU A 141 -6.68 10.54 -3.51
C LEU A 141 -6.98 9.91 -4.88
N ILE A 142 -7.70 10.62 -5.77
CA ILE A 142 -7.94 10.17 -7.16
C ILE A 142 -6.61 10.10 -7.93
N LYS A 143 -5.71 11.06 -7.72
CA LYS A 143 -4.37 11.03 -8.34
C LYS A 143 -3.56 9.82 -7.85
N LEU A 144 -3.56 9.52 -6.56
CA LEU A 144 -2.91 8.34 -6.00
C LEU A 144 -3.48 7.03 -6.58
N LYS A 145 -4.82 6.90 -6.64
CA LYS A 145 -5.49 5.77 -7.29
C LYS A 145 -4.99 5.55 -8.71
N ASN A 146 -4.92 6.62 -9.50
CA ASN A 146 -4.58 6.52 -10.92
C ASN A 146 -3.10 6.20 -11.14
N ILE A 147 -2.20 6.73 -10.31
CA ILE A 147 -0.77 6.51 -10.42
C ILE A 147 -0.37 5.13 -9.91
N TYR A 148 -0.87 4.70 -8.74
CA TYR A 148 -0.40 3.49 -8.05
C TYR A 148 -1.36 2.31 -8.20
N ARG A 149 -2.60 2.45 -7.70
CA ARG A 149 -3.57 1.34 -7.67
C ARG A 149 -3.87 0.80 -9.06
N ASN A 150 -4.28 1.67 -9.98
CA ASN A 150 -4.69 1.21 -11.31
C ASN A 150 -3.54 0.61 -12.12
N THR A 151 -2.33 1.19 -12.03
CA THR A 151 -1.19 0.75 -12.83
C THR A 151 -0.60 -0.56 -12.31
N PHE A 152 -0.46 -0.71 -10.99
CA PHE A 152 0.07 -1.92 -10.37
C PHE A 152 -0.94 -3.07 -10.35
N SER A 153 -2.23 -2.79 -10.10
CA SER A 153 -3.25 -3.85 -10.04
C SER A 153 -3.65 -4.40 -11.41
N HIS A 154 -3.50 -3.63 -12.50
CA HIS A 154 -3.86 -4.06 -13.85
C HIS A 154 -2.66 -4.23 -14.80
N ALA A 155 -1.43 -4.25 -14.26
CA ALA A 155 -0.19 -4.34 -15.05
C ALA A 155 -0.16 -3.37 -16.26
N SER A 156 -0.69 -2.15 -16.06
CA SER A 156 -0.91 -1.18 -17.14
C SER A 156 0.35 -0.34 -17.38
N TYR A 157 1.44 -0.98 -17.80
CA TYR A 157 2.76 -0.37 -17.97
C TYR A 157 2.76 0.80 -18.95
N SER A 158 1.95 0.74 -20.01
CA SER A 158 1.84 1.83 -20.98
C SER A 158 1.25 3.11 -20.40
N LYS A 159 0.46 3.02 -19.32
CA LYS A 159 -0.04 4.19 -18.58
C LYS A 159 0.98 4.69 -17.57
N LEU A 160 1.69 3.78 -16.91
CA LEU A 160 2.70 4.11 -15.90
C LEU A 160 3.94 4.79 -16.52
N PHE A 161 4.33 4.38 -17.72
CA PHE A 161 5.56 4.80 -18.39
C PHE A 161 5.34 5.54 -19.71
N LYS A 162 4.14 6.12 -19.91
CA LYS A 162 3.70 6.75 -21.18
C LYS A 162 4.70 7.77 -21.75
N GLU A 163 5.50 8.39 -20.90
CA GLU A 163 6.46 9.45 -21.26
C GLU A 163 7.88 9.13 -20.74
N SER A 164 8.15 7.87 -20.40
CA SER A 164 9.45 7.42 -19.89
C SER A 164 10.30 6.87 -21.03
N SER A 165 11.50 7.43 -21.19
CA SER A 165 12.53 6.90 -22.08
C SER A 165 13.75 6.42 -21.30
N THR A 166 14.45 5.43 -21.82
CA THR A 166 15.76 5.03 -21.32
C THR A 166 16.73 4.84 -22.48
N VAL A 167 18.02 4.91 -22.17
CA VAL A 167 19.09 4.54 -23.09
C VAL A 167 19.32 3.03 -22.99
N ILE A 168 19.41 2.36 -24.14
CA ILE A 168 19.91 0.99 -24.26
C ILE A 168 21.09 0.97 -25.23
N TYR A 169 21.96 -0.01 -25.05
CA TYR A 169 23.06 -0.26 -25.97
C TYR A 169 22.77 -1.54 -26.74
N SER A 170 22.69 -1.45 -28.06
CA SER A 170 22.49 -2.58 -28.95
C SER A 170 23.81 -2.93 -29.66
N GLY A 171 24.05 -4.22 -29.87
CA GLY A 171 25.24 -4.73 -30.54
C GLY A 171 24.90 -5.95 -31.38
N SER A 172 25.71 -6.23 -32.39
CA SER A 172 25.56 -7.39 -33.26
C SER A 172 26.67 -8.40 -33.00
N LEU A 173 26.34 -9.69 -32.92
CA LEU A 173 27.36 -10.75 -32.86
C LEU A 173 28.20 -10.82 -34.15
N ASN A 174 27.66 -10.32 -35.26
CA ASN A 174 28.37 -10.27 -36.55
C ASN A 174 29.38 -9.12 -36.60
N GLU A 175 29.17 -8.06 -35.81
CA GLU A 175 30.07 -6.90 -35.71
C GLU A 175 30.25 -6.48 -34.24
N PRO A 176 30.99 -7.25 -33.43
CA PRO A 176 31.02 -7.11 -31.96
C PRO A 176 31.58 -5.78 -31.46
N THR A 177 32.33 -5.07 -32.29
CA THR A 177 32.95 -3.78 -31.95
C THR A 177 32.03 -2.59 -32.20
N LYS A 178 30.90 -2.78 -32.91
CA LYS A 178 29.92 -1.72 -33.14
C LYS A 178 28.78 -1.83 -32.13
N ILE A 179 28.93 -1.07 -31.05
CA ILE A 179 27.86 -0.84 -30.07
C ILE A 179 27.15 0.46 -30.47
N LYS A 180 25.82 0.41 -30.54
CA LYS A 180 24.97 1.56 -30.84
C LYS A 180 24.16 1.95 -29.61
N GLU A 181 24.15 3.24 -29.31
CA GLU A 181 23.27 3.82 -28.31
C GLU A 181 21.89 4.10 -28.92
N GLU A 182 20.83 3.69 -28.23
CA GLU A 182 19.45 3.91 -28.66
C GLU A 182 18.59 4.42 -27.50
N ILE A 183 17.85 5.50 -27.74
CA ILE A 183 16.82 5.99 -26.83
C ILE A 183 15.53 5.23 -27.15
N VAL A 184 15.03 4.49 -26.17
CA VAL A 184 13.81 3.69 -26.31
C VAL A 184 12.72 4.16 -25.37
N ASP A 185 11.50 4.12 -25.86
CA ASP A 185 10.28 4.35 -25.10
C ASP A 185 9.98 3.12 -24.23
N VAL A 186 10.07 3.29 -22.91
CA VAL A 186 9.89 2.19 -21.94
C VAL A 186 8.51 1.57 -22.08
N SER A 187 7.48 2.35 -22.46
CA SER A 187 6.10 1.87 -22.62
C SER A 187 5.90 0.91 -23.80
N LYS A 188 6.89 0.78 -24.67
CA LYS A 188 6.84 -0.04 -25.89
C LYS A 188 7.78 -1.24 -25.86
N VAL A 189 8.53 -1.44 -24.77
CA VAL A 189 9.58 -2.47 -24.68
C VAL A 189 9.29 -3.40 -23.48
N PRO A 190 8.64 -4.56 -23.70
CA PRO A 190 8.13 -5.39 -22.61
C PRO A 190 9.16 -5.89 -21.58
N PHE A 191 10.39 -6.20 -22.00
CA PHE A 191 11.42 -6.66 -21.08
C PHE A 191 11.89 -5.57 -20.11
N LEU A 192 11.61 -4.29 -20.40
CA LEU A 192 11.90 -3.18 -19.50
C LEU A 192 10.80 -2.95 -18.46
N TYR A 193 9.60 -3.51 -18.62
CA TYR A 193 8.44 -3.19 -17.78
C TYR A 193 8.67 -3.48 -16.29
N LEU A 194 9.15 -4.69 -15.96
CA LEU A 194 9.37 -5.07 -14.55
C LEU A 194 10.55 -4.33 -13.93
N LEU A 195 11.61 -4.08 -14.71
CA LEU A 195 12.76 -3.28 -14.27
C LEU A 195 12.34 -1.84 -13.95
N ALA A 196 11.58 -1.22 -14.86
CA ALA A 196 11.06 0.12 -14.66
C ALA A 196 10.07 0.18 -13.48
N GLN A 197 9.23 -0.84 -13.30
CA GLN A 197 8.29 -0.93 -12.18
C GLN A 197 9.04 -1.07 -10.85
N GLU A 198 10.11 -1.87 -10.79
CA GLU A 198 10.96 -1.98 -9.60
C GLU A 198 11.59 -0.64 -9.23
N GLN A 199 12.18 0.07 -10.20
CA GLN A 199 12.77 1.39 -9.96
C GLN A 199 11.72 2.42 -9.51
N PHE A 200 10.56 2.43 -10.18
CA PHE A 200 9.43 3.28 -9.79
C PHE A 200 9.01 2.98 -8.35
N ALA A 201 8.90 1.70 -7.98
CA ALA A 201 8.50 1.30 -6.64
C ALA A 201 9.52 1.76 -5.59
N LYS A 202 10.82 1.50 -5.82
CA LYS A 202 11.90 1.93 -4.92
C LYS A 202 11.87 3.43 -4.64
N LYS A 203 11.56 4.24 -5.65
CA LYS A 203 11.50 5.70 -5.52
C LYS A 203 10.23 6.20 -4.83
N ASN A 204 9.10 5.52 -5.01
CA ASN A 204 7.78 6.10 -4.69
C ASN A 204 7.00 5.37 -3.58
N ALA A 205 7.39 4.16 -3.18
CA ALA A 205 6.61 3.37 -2.22
C ALA A 205 6.43 4.07 -0.87
N LEU A 206 7.49 4.70 -0.35
CA LEU A 206 7.45 5.40 0.94
C LEU A 206 6.48 6.58 0.91
N ILE A 207 6.64 7.51 -0.05
CA ILE A 207 5.77 8.69 -0.13
C ILE A 207 4.31 8.30 -0.37
N TYR A 208 4.07 7.26 -1.19
CA TYR A 208 2.71 6.77 -1.41
C TYR A 208 2.09 6.23 -0.12
N PHE A 209 2.83 5.42 0.65
CA PHE A 209 2.35 4.92 1.93
C PHE A 209 2.06 6.04 2.92
N LEU A 210 2.96 7.02 3.04
CA LEU A 210 2.78 8.14 3.98
C LEU A 210 1.54 8.98 3.66
N GLU A 211 1.26 9.24 2.38
CA GLU A 211 0.05 9.98 1.96
C GLU A 211 -1.25 9.22 2.28
N VAL A 212 -1.25 7.89 2.11
CA VAL A 212 -2.40 7.06 2.49
C VAL A 212 -2.54 7.00 4.01
N TYR A 213 -1.42 6.89 4.73
CA TYR A 213 -1.41 6.86 6.20
C TYR A 213 -1.89 8.19 6.80
N GLU A 214 -1.48 9.33 6.25
CA GLU A 214 -1.95 10.65 6.68
C GLU A 214 -3.49 10.77 6.55
N PHE A 215 -4.05 10.30 5.43
CA PHE A 215 -5.49 10.21 5.26
C PHE A 215 -6.13 9.33 6.36
N ILE A 216 -5.55 8.16 6.66
CA ILE A 216 -6.07 7.25 7.68
C ILE A 216 -6.03 7.88 9.06
N ASP A 217 -4.91 8.48 9.46
CA ASP A 217 -4.75 9.14 10.76
C ASP A 217 -5.78 10.28 10.92
N LYS A 218 -5.98 11.07 9.87
CA LYS A 218 -7.03 12.10 9.85
C LYS A 218 -8.42 11.52 10.01
N MET A 219 -8.75 10.45 9.29
CA MET A 219 -10.08 9.82 9.37
C MET A 219 -10.30 9.17 10.74
N ASP A 220 -9.30 8.51 11.29
CA ASP A 220 -9.36 7.91 12.63
C ASP A 220 -9.70 8.95 13.70
N LYS A 221 -9.01 10.10 13.67
CA LYS A 221 -9.29 11.23 14.56
C LYS A 221 -10.69 11.80 14.37
N LYS A 222 -11.16 11.89 13.13
CA LYS A 222 -12.51 12.40 12.83
C LYS A 222 -13.60 11.43 13.27
N LEU A 223 -13.38 10.13 13.14
CA LEU A 223 -14.35 9.12 13.56
C LEU A 223 -14.51 9.04 15.09
N LEU A 224 -13.53 9.52 15.87
CA LEU A 224 -13.69 9.66 17.33
C LEU A 224 -14.87 10.57 17.72
N ASP A 225 -15.31 11.48 16.84
CA ASP A 225 -16.50 12.30 17.09
C ASP A 225 -17.77 11.46 17.26
N LEU A 226 -17.78 10.22 16.74
CA LEU A 226 -18.87 9.26 16.92
C LEU A 226 -18.80 8.53 18.27
N TYR A 227 -17.70 8.68 19.02
CA TYR A 227 -17.44 7.98 20.29
C TYR A 227 -16.92 8.94 21.38
N PRO A 228 -17.78 9.80 21.96
CA PRO A 228 -17.35 10.86 22.89
C PRO A 228 -16.55 10.34 24.11
N GLU A 229 -16.98 9.22 24.69
CA GLU A 229 -16.30 8.58 25.84
C GLU A 229 -14.87 8.14 25.49
N VAL A 230 -14.68 7.59 24.29
CA VAL A 230 -13.37 7.16 23.80
C VAL A 230 -12.50 8.37 23.51
N LYS A 231 -13.09 9.41 22.89
CA LYS A 231 -12.40 10.66 22.58
C LYS A 231 -11.83 11.33 23.83
N GLU A 232 -12.59 11.37 24.92
CA GLU A 232 -12.11 11.92 26.20
C GLU A 232 -10.91 11.15 26.74
N LEU A 233 -10.97 9.80 26.74
CA LEU A 233 -9.87 8.95 27.19
C LEU A 233 -8.60 9.13 26.34
N VAL A 234 -8.74 9.34 25.03
CA VAL A 234 -7.62 9.59 24.13
C VAL A 234 -6.95 10.92 24.46
N LEU A 235 -7.73 12.00 24.60
CA LEU A 235 -7.21 13.33 24.95
C LEU A 235 -6.50 13.35 26.31
N GLN A 236 -7.01 12.61 27.30
CA GLN A 236 -6.37 12.48 28.61
C GLN A 236 -4.98 11.81 28.51
N ARG A 237 -4.82 10.82 27.64
CA ARG A 237 -3.53 10.13 27.43
C ARG A 237 -2.52 11.01 26.69
N GLU A 238 -2.97 11.77 25.70
CA GLU A 238 -2.10 12.67 24.93
C GLU A 238 -1.52 13.79 25.82
N ASN A 239 -2.28 14.26 26.81
CA ASN A 239 -1.82 15.31 27.75
C ASN A 239 -0.87 14.80 28.84
N GLN A 240 -0.60 13.49 28.92
CA GLN A 240 0.31 12.88 29.89
C GLN A 240 1.69 12.52 29.30
N LEU A 241 1.89 12.73 28.01
CA LEU A 241 3.14 12.50 27.27
C LEU A 241 3.86 13.82 27.00
#